data_AF-V5EBE2-F1
#
_entry.id   AF-V5EBE2-F1
#
_cell.length_a   1.000
_cell.length_b   1.000
_cell.length_c   1.000
_cell.angle_alpha   90.00
_cell.angle_beta   90.00
_cell.angle_gamma   90.00
#
_symmetry.space_group_name_H-M   'P 1'
#
loop_
_entity.id
_entity.type
_entity.pdbx_description
1 polymer ?
#
loop_
_entity_poly.entity_id
_entity_poly.type
_entity_poly.pdbx_seq_one_letter_code
_entity_poly.pdbx_strand_id
1 'polypeptide(L)' 'LVGESKLQHCAHLIQALNECHAKGMWHKITGGCNGIKHDLNMCLRQERVERQANHVKESREGRRKTEQIWKQIDEES' A
#
# COMPACT_ATOMS: atom_id res chain seq x y z
N LEU A 1 8.56 -3.94 -12.58
CA LEU A 1 8.93 -3.50 -11.20
C LEU A 1 7.72 -2.84 -10.56
N VAL A 2 7.04 -3.50 -9.61
CA VAL A 2 5.77 -3.03 -8.99
C VAL A 2 6.04 -1.89 -7.96
N GLY A 3 7.02 -1.04 -8.19
CA GLY A 3 7.54 -0.06 -7.22
C GLY A 3 7.37 1.40 -7.62
N GLU A 4 7.41 1.73 -8.91
CA GLU A 4 7.51 3.12 -9.38
C GLU A 4 6.21 3.93 -9.22
N SER A 5 5.02 3.34 -9.40
CA SER A 5 3.76 4.12 -9.27
C SER A 5 3.38 4.40 -7.82
N LYS A 6 3.83 3.57 -6.87
CA LYS A 6 3.46 3.64 -5.45
C LYS A 6 4.12 4.80 -4.72
N LEU A 7 5.32 5.16 -5.19
CA LEU A 7 6.03 6.37 -4.77
C LEU A 7 5.30 7.64 -5.20
N GLN A 8 4.52 7.60 -6.29
CA GLN A 8 3.88 8.80 -6.84
C GLN A 8 2.77 9.35 -5.95
N HIS A 9 1.90 8.50 -5.38
CA HIS A 9 0.77 8.97 -4.59
C HIS A 9 1.22 9.67 -3.29
N CYS A 10 2.20 9.10 -2.59
CA CYS A 10 2.81 9.71 -1.40
C CYS A 10 4.05 10.56 -1.72
N ALA A 11 4.35 10.86 -2.99
CA ALA A 11 5.59 11.51 -3.42
C ALA A 11 5.82 12.86 -2.73
N HIS A 12 4.76 13.65 -2.63
CA HIS A 12 4.79 14.97 -2.01
C HIS A 12 5.18 14.90 -0.51
N LEU A 13 4.71 13.89 0.23
CA LEU A 13 5.08 13.67 1.63
C LEU A 13 6.51 13.16 1.78
N ILE A 14 6.97 12.33 0.84
CA ILE A 14 8.37 11.87 0.79
C ILE A 14 9.30 13.05 0.51
N GLN A 15 8.95 13.90 -0.44
CA GLN A 15 9.69 15.12 -0.75
C GLN A 15 9.72 16.06 0.47
N ALA A 16 8.56 16.34 1.08
CA ALA A 16 8.49 17.20 2.27
C ALA A 16 9.32 16.64 3.44
N LEU A 17 9.35 15.32 3.63
CA LEU A 17 10.15 14.69 4.66
C LEU A 17 11.65 14.80 4.35
N ASN A 18 12.03 14.61 3.08
CA ASN A 18 13.41 14.79 2.63
C ASN A 18 13.88 16.23 2.79
N GLU A 19 13.05 17.20 2.43
CA GLU A 19 13.33 18.63 2.65
C GLU A 19 13.46 18.95 4.14
N CYS A 20 12.64 18.35 5.00
CA CYS A 20 12.77 18.50 6.45
C CYS A 20 14.09 17.92 6.97
N HIS A 21 14.49 16.74 6.51
CA HIS A 21 15.78 16.14 6.86
C HIS A 21 16.98 16.94 6.32
N ALA A 22 16.83 17.59 5.15
CA ALA A 22 17.87 18.43 4.55
C ALA A 22 18.16 19.70 5.35
N LYS A 23 17.23 20.15 6.22
CA LYS A 23 17.44 21.30 7.13
C LYS A 23 18.47 21.03 8.22
N GLY A 24 18.87 19.78 8.43
CA GLY A 24 19.98 19.41 9.31
C GLY A 24 19.64 18.28 10.27
N MET A 25 20.70 17.65 10.78
CA MET A 25 20.60 16.46 11.63
C MET A 25 19.81 16.69 12.93
N TRP A 26 19.85 17.91 13.47
CA TRP A 26 19.09 18.27 14.67
C TRP A 26 17.58 18.11 14.47
N HIS A 27 17.01 18.55 13.35
CA HIS A 27 15.58 18.41 13.07
C HIS A 27 15.12 16.93 12.96
N LYS A 28 16.03 16.06 12.53
CA LYS A 28 15.78 14.62 12.44
C LYS A 28 15.73 13.95 13.81
N ILE A 29 16.60 14.36 14.74
CA ILE A 29 16.77 13.71 16.04
C ILE A 29 15.85 14.31 17.11
N THR A 30 15.58 15.62 17.07
CA THR A 30 14.69 16.30 18.04
C THR A 30 13.20 16.12 17.74
N GLY A 31 12.85 15.45 16.63
CA GLY A 31 11.47 15.20 16.24
C GLY A 31 10.79 16.33 15.47
N GLY A 32 11.56 17.31 14.98
CA GLY A 32 11.05 18.43 14.17
C GLY A 32 10.36 18.02 12.87
N CYS A 33 10.59 16.78 12.40
CA CYS A 33 9.96 16.22 11.20
C CYS A 33 8.83 15.20 11.49
N ASN A 34 8.42 15.03 12.76
CA ASN A 34 7.51 13.94 13.15
C ASN A 34 6.10 14.06 12.56
N GLY A 35 5.59 15.28 12.37
CA GLY A 35 4.27 15.50 11.73
C GLY A 35 4.25 14.98 10.29
N ILE A 36 5.21 15.45 9.47
CA ILE A 36 5.37 15.01 8.07
C ILE A 36 5.57 13.48 7.99
N LYS A 37 6.36 12.93 8.91
CA LYS A 37 6.58 11.48 9.01
C LYS A 37 5.28 10.73 9.35
N HIS A 38 4.44 11.28 10.23
CA HIS A 38 3.15 10.69 10.56
C HIS A 38 2.24 10.66 9.34
N ASP A 39 2.13 11.77 8.62
CA ASP A 39 1.30 11.87 7.41
C ASP A 39 1.76 10.87 6.33
N LEU A 40 3.09 10.78 6.12
CA LEU A 40 3.66 9.80 5.20
C LEU A 40 3.30 8.36 5.61
N ASN A 41 3.40 8.04 6.90
CA ASN A 41 3.05 6.70 7.41
C ASN A 41 1.57 6.39 7.18
N MET A 42 0.68 7.37 7.36
CA MET A 42 -0.75 7.21 7.12
C MET A 42 -1.06 6.97 5.64
N CYS A 43 -0.43 7.73 4.74
CA CYS A 43 -0.54 7.53 3.29
C CYS A 43 -0.11 6.10 2.89
N LEU A 44 1.08 5.67 3.31
CA LEU A 44 1.59 4.33 2.99
C LEU A 44 0.78 3.20 3.64
N ARG A 45 0.18 3.44 4.81
CA ARG A 45 -0.70 2.47 5.47
C ARG A 45 -1.99 2.29 4.67
N GLN A 46 -2.59 3.36 4.18
CA GLN A 46 -3.79 3.28 3.36
C GLN A 46 -3.53 2.46 2.09
N GLU A 47 -2.46 2.75 1.37
CA GLU A 47 -2.00 1.99 0.20
C GLU A 47 -1.83 0.48 0.50
N ARG A 48 -1.29 0.15 1.68
CA ARG A 48 -1.15 -1.24 2.11
C ARG A 48 -2.51 -1.91 2.31
N VAL A 49 -3.45 -1.22 2.95
CA VAL A 49 -4.80 -1.74 3.21
C VAL A 49 -5.56 -1.95 1.91
N GLU A 50 -5.52 -0.99 0.99
CA GLU A 50 -6.18 -1.09 -0.31
C GLU A 50 -5.64 -2.27 -1.13
N ARG A 51 -4.32 -2.44 -1.14
CA ARG A 51 -3.69 -3.61 -1.78
C ARG A 51 -4.15 -4.93 -1.15
N GLN A 52 -4.17 -4.99 0.17
CA GLN A 52 -4.63 -6.19 0.87
C GLN A 52 -6.10 -6.49 0.54
N ALA A 53 -6.94 -5.47 0.47
CA ALA A 53 -8.33 -5.62 0.07
C ALA A 53 -8.47 -6.16 -1.36
N ASN A 54 -7.67 -5.65 -2.30
CA ASN A 54 -7.67 -6.13 -3.69
C ASN A 54 -7.22 -7.60 -3.79
N HIS A 55 -6.14 -7.99 -3.10
CA HIS A 55 -5.72 -9.39 -3.08
C HIS A 55 -6.76 -10.32 -2.46
N VAL A 56 -7.47 -9.87 -1.41
CA VAL A 56 -8.59 -10.64 -0.84
C VAL A 56 -9.72 -10.78 -1.85
N LYS A 57 -10.07 -9.73 -2.59
CA LYS A 57 -11.09 -9.79 -3.65
C LYS A 57 -10.69 -10.77 -4.76
N GLU A 58 -9.47 -10.63 -5.29
CA GLU A 58 -8.92 -11.51 -6.33
C GLU A 58 -8.89 -12.97 -5.88
N SER A 59 -8.46 -13.23 -4.65
CA SER A 59 -8.43 -14.59 -4.06
C SER A 59 -9.83 -15.18 -3.95
N ARG A 60 -10.82 -14.39 -3.49
CA ARG A 60 -12.22 -14.84 -3.41
C ARG A 60 -12.81 -15.11 -4.79
N GLU A 61 -12.53 -14.25 -5.77
CA GLU A 61 -13.00 -14.44 -7.14
C GLU A 61 -12.40 -15.71 -7.76
N GLY A 62 -11.09 -15.93 -7.60
CA GLY A 62 -10.41 -17.14 -8.04
C GLY A 62 -11.03 -18.39 -7.41
N ARG A 63 -11.23 -18.36 -6.08
CA ARG A 63 -11.88 -19.47 -5.37
C ARG A 63 -13.29 -19.75 -5.90
N ARG A 64 -14.11 -18.71 -6.11
CA ARG A 64 -15.46 -18.86 -6.65
C ARG A 64 -15.45 -19.50 -8.04
N LYS A 65 -14.54 -19.07 -8.92
CA LYS A 65 -14.40 -19.64 -10.27
C LYS A 65 -14.03 -21.12 -10.20
N THR A 66 -13.06 -21.47 -9.38
CA THR A 66 -12.65 -22.86 -9.17
C THR A 66 -13.81 -23.70 -8.65
N GLU A 67 -14.50 -23.26 -7.60
CA GLU A 67 -15.67 -23.95 -7.04
C GLU A 67 -16.81 -24.13 -8.07
N GLN A 68 -17.04 -23.15 -8.94
CA GLN A 68 -18.03 -23.26 -10.02
C GLN A 68 -17.65 -24.33 -11.05
N ILE A 69 -16.37 -24.37 -11.45
CA ILE A 69 -15.87 -25.38 -12.40
C ILE A 69 -16.00 -26.79 -11.81
N TRP A 70 -15.59 -26.99 -10.55
CA TRP A 70 -15.73 -28.30 -9.88
C TRP A 70 -17.18 -28.77 -9.82
N LYS A 71 -18.12 -27.87 -9.51
CA LYS A 71 -19.56 -28.20 -9.51
C LYS A 71 -20.07 -28.62 -10.88
N GLN A 72 -19.66 -27.94 -11.95
CA GLN A 72 -20.04 -28.31 -13.31
C GLN A 72 -19.54 -29.72 -13.67
N ILE A 73 -18.29 -30.04 -13.31
CA ILE A 73 -17.72 -31.38 -13.54
C ILE A 73 -18.48 -32.46 -12.77
N ASP A 74 -18.83 -32.20 -11.51
CA ASP A 74 -19.59 -33.13 -10.67
C ASP A 74 -21.04 -33.31 -11.18
N GLU A 75 -21.67 -32.27 -11.73
CA GLU A 75 -23.02 -32.33 -12.30
C GLU A 75 -23.08 -33.03 -13.68
N GLU A 76 -21.98 -33.02 -14.43
CA GLU A 76 -21.83 -33.69 -15.73
C GLU A 76 -21.38 -35.17 -15.65
N SER A 77 -21.02 -35.66 -14.45
CA SER A 77 -20.57 -37.04 -14.17
C SER A 77 -21.70 -37.98 -13.73
#